data_AF-A0A439Z434-F1
#
_entry.id   AF-A0A439Z434-F1
#
_cell.length_a   1.000
_cell.length_b   1.000
_cell.length_c   1.000
_cell.angle_alpha   90.00
_cell.angle_beta   90.00
_cell.angle_gamma   90.00
#
_symmetry.space_group_name_H-M   'P 1'
#
loop_
_entity.id
_entity.type
_entity.pdbx_description
1 polymer ?
#
loop_
_entity_poly.entity_id
_entity_poly.type
_entity_poly.pdbx_seq_one_letter_code
_entity_poly.pdbx_strand_id
1 'polypeptide(L)'
;MVEHGQALDWPRYSHGAYAQQQAKAKAARIGLWVGTFQAPWEWRAQHADNKGPAISQSLGIISRQVVQSYSCQPRRYCSQIGSCEEAQWYLHNCSWGRKLDRDGDGRACETLC
;
A
#
# COMPACT_ATOMS: atom_id res chain seq x y z
N MET A 1 20.91 21.66 14.63
CA MET A 1 19.89 20.82 13.97
C MET A 1 18.86 20.29 14.99
N VAL A 2 19.16 19.28 15.82
CA VAL A 2 18.21 18.73 16.82
C VAL A 2 17.82 19.77 17.88
N GLU A 3 18.79 20.51 18.43
CA GLU A 3 18.53 21.52 19.48
C GLU A 3 17.65 22.67 19.01
N HIS A 4 17.63 22.95 17.70
CA HIS A 4 16.78 23.98 17.08
C HIS A 4 15.44 23.42 16.59
N GLY A 5 15.10 22.17 16.93
CA GLY A 5 13.83 21.54 16.57
C GLY A 5 13.70 21.17 15.09
N GLN A 6 14.80 21.10 14.34
CA GLN A 6 14.79 20.77 12.90
C GLN A 6 14.94 19.27 12.63
N ALA A 7 15.27 18.48 13.65
CA ALA A 7 15.49 17.05 13.55
C ALA A 7 15.13 16.33 14.85
N LEU A 8 14.92 15.02 14.73
CA LEU A 8 14.63 14.13 15.83
C LEU A 8 15.85 13.31 16.22
N ASP A 9 16.02 13.09 17.51
CA ASP A 9 16.92 12.07 18.03
C ASP A 9 16.25 10.70 17.86
N TRP A 10 16.83 9.83 17.02
CA TRP A 10 16.27 8.51 16.75
C TRP A 10 16.99 7.43 17.57
N PRO A 11 16.40 6.93 18.68
CA PRO A 11 17.12 6.11 19.65
C PRO A 11 17.73 4.83 19.06
N ARG A 12 17.14 4.28 17.99
CA ARG A 12 17.61 3.06 17.33
C ARG A 12 19.00 3.21 16.68
N TYR A 13 19.36 4.41 16.23
CA TYR A 13 20.62 4.65 15.53
C TYR A 13 21.53 5.62 16.28
N SER A 14 20.97 6.67 16.89
CA SER A 14 21.75 7.64 17.65
C SER A 14 22.08 7.16 19.07
N HIS A 15 21.43 6.11 19.56
CA HIS A 15 21.58 5.62 20.93
C HIS A 15 21.32 6.70 22.00
N GLY A 16 20.50 7.71 21.69
CA GLY A 16 20.19 8.79 22.62
C GLY A 16 21.23 9.91 22.68
N ALA A 17 22.23 9.92 21.78
CA ALA A 17 23.29 10.92 21.78
C ALA A 17 22.77 12.38 21.72
N TYR A 18 21.57 12.59 21.17
CA TYR A 18 20.97 13.91 21.03
C TYR A 18 19.73 14.16 21.91
N ALA A 19 19.53 13.32 22.93
CA ALA A 19 18.35 13.38 23.78
C ALA A 19 18.23 14.72 24.51
N GLN A 20 19.35 15.29 24.99
CA GLN A 20 19.37 16.58 25.68
C GLN A 20 18.99 17.74 24.75
N GLN A 21 19.52 17.74 23.52
CA GLN A 21 19.21 18.73 22.50
C GLN A 21 17.72 18.66 22.13
N GLN A 22 17.19 17.45 21.98
CA GLN A 22 15.77 17.27 21.70
C GLN A 22 14.90 17.75 22.87
N ALA A 23 15.31 17.52 24.13
CA ALA A 23 14.61 18.00 25.31
C ALA A 23 14.56 19.55 25.34
N LYS A 24 15.67 20.22 25.00
CA LYS A 24 15.70 21.69 24.89
C LYS A 24 14.77 22.20 23.80
N ALA A 25 14.78 21.58 22.62
CA ALA A 25 13.90 21.97 21.51
C ALA A 25 12.41 21.79 21.87
N LYS A 26 12.07 20.70 22.58
CA LYS A 26 10.72 20.44 23.11
C LYS A 26 10.31 21.50 24.13
N ALA A 27 11.17 21.81 25.09
CA ALA A 27 10.90 22.80 26.14
C ALA A 27 10.72 24.20 25.55
N ALA A 28 11.50 24.55 24.53
CA ALA A 28 11.41 25.82 23.83
C ALA A 28 10.23 25.89 22.83
N ARG A 29 9.55 24.76 22.55
CA ARG A 29 8.48 24.66 21.53
C ARG A 29 8.89 25.24 20.18
N ILE A 30 10.08 24.88 19.71
CA ILE A 30 10.63 25.37 18.44
C ILE A 30 10.65 24.30 17.36
N GLY A 31 10.58 24.73 16.10
CA GLY A 31 10.59 23.85 14.94
C GLY A 31 9.43 22.86 14.94
N LEU A 32 9.73 21.56 14.85
CA LEU A 32 8.74 20.49 14.90
C LEU A 32 7.87 20.53 16.18
N TRP A 33 8.35 21.14 17.26
CA TRP A 33 7.69 21.16 18.57
C TRP A 33 6.79 22.38 18.84
N VAL A 34 6.56 23.25 17.85
CA VAL A 34 5.61 24.39 17.99
C VAL A 34 4.19 23.89 18.23
N GLY A 35 3.84 22.74 17.64
CA GLY A 35 2.54 22.08 17.79
C GLY A 35 2.64 20.70 18.42
N THR A 36 1.57 19.92 18.28
CA THR A 36 1.58 18.49 18.61
C THR A 36 2.29 17.72 17.51
N PHE A 37 3.41 17.10 17.84
CA PHE A 37 4.20 16.30 16.91
C PHE A 37 4.43 14.90 17.47
N GLN A 38 3.93 13.90 16.75
CA GLN A 38 4.17 12.49 17.03
C GLN A 38 5.34 12.00 16.19
N ALA A 39 6.28 11.28 16.81
CA ALA A 39 7.41 10.76 16.07
C ALA A 39 6.97 9.69 15.06
N PRO A 40 7.52 9.66 13.82
CA PRO A 40 7.05 8.72 12.80
C PRO A 40 7.17 7.23 13.19
N TRP A 41 8.11 6.88 14.06
CA TRP A 41 8.24 5.50 14.55
C TRP A 41 7.17 5.13 15.58
N GLU A 42 6.72 6.07 16.42
CA GLU A 42 5.61 5.85 17.34
C GLU A 42 4.32 5.64 16.56
N TRP A 43 4.09 6.47 15.53
CA TRP A 43 2.94 6.30 14.63
C TRP A 43 2.98 4.91 13.98
N ARG A 44 4.13 4.51 13.40
CA ARG A 44 4.27 3.19 12.78
C ARG A 44 4.08 2.03 13.76
N ALA A 45 4.53 2.16 15.00
CA ALA A 45 4.34 1.14 16.02
C ALA A 45 2.85 0.99 16.38
N GLN A 46 2.13 2.11 16.51
CA GLN A 46 0.69 2.11 16.81
C GLN A 46 -0.15 1.60 15.63
N HIS A 47 0.34 1.77 14.39
CA HIS A 47 -0.36 1.36 13.17
C HIS A 47 0.23 0.09 12.54
N ALA A 48 1.11 -0.63 13.24
CA ALA A 48 1.68 -1.89 12.74
C ALA A 48 0.59 -2.95 12.51
N ASP A 49 -0.47 -2.91 13.33
CA ASP A 49 -1.60 -3.84 13.26
C ASP A 49 -2.70 -3.38 12.30
N ASN A 50 -2.62 -2.16 11.76
CA ASN A 50 -3.39 -1.74 10.59
C ASN A 50 -2.81 -2.42 9.34
N LYS A 51 -2.90 -3.75 9.29
CA LYS A 51 -3.12 -4.43 8.03
C LYS A 51 -4.42 -3.81 7.52
N GLY A 52 -4.32 -2.85 6.58
CA GLY A 52 -5.49 -2.29 5.92
C GLY A 52 -6.47 -3.41 5.58
N PRO A 53 -7.79 -3.18 5.66
CA PRO A 53 -8.76 -4.26 5.67
C PRO A 53 -8.38 -5.25 4.58
N ALA A 54 -7.99 -6.45 5.00
CA ALA A 54 -7.86 -7.53 4.04
C ALA A 54 -9.25 -7.62 3.43
N ILE A 55 -9.39 -7.17 2.18
CA ILE A 55 -10.63 -7.29 1.42
C ILE A 55 -10.80 -8.79 1.19
N SER A 56 -11.33 -9.43 2.21
CA SER A 56 -11.77 -10.81 2.27
C SER A 56 -13.04 -10.81 3.10
N GLN A 57 -13.90 -9.82 2.84
CA GLN A 57 -15.33 -10.02 3.07
C GLN A 57 -15.85 -10.66 1.80
N SER A 58 -15.93 -11.99 1.86
CA SER A 58 -16.80 -12.77 1.00
C SER A 58 -18.18 -12.11 0.97
N LEU A 59 -18.48 -11.41 -0.12
CA LEU A 59 -19.82 -10.93 -0.39
C LEU A 59 -20.75 -12.13 -0.47
N GLY A 60 -21.83 -12.06 0.31
CA GLY A 60 -22.87 -13.06 0.37
C GLY A 60 -23.36 -13.47 -1.01
N ILE A 61 -23.66 -14.75 -1.11
CA ILE A 61 -24.33 -15.40 -2.23
C ILE A 61 -25.68 -14.72 -2.43
N ILE A 62 -25.82 -13.85 -3.43
CA ILE A 62 -27.07 -13.69 -4.20
C ILE A 62 -26.71 -13.50 -5.68
N SER A 63 -27.19 -14.47 -6.46
CA SER A 63 -27.35 -14.55 -7.92
C SER A 63 -26.93 -13.37 -8.80
N ARG A 64 -26.01 -13.71 -9.72
CA ARG A 64 -26.04 -13.39 -11.16
C ARG A 64 -26.15 -11.91 -11.51
N GLN A 65 -25.01 -11.25 -11.42
CA GLN A 65 -24.42 -10.28 -12.36
C GLN A 65 -23.46 -9.42 -11.54
N VAL A 66 -22.28 -9.98 -11.27
CA VAL A 66 -21.18 -9.13 -10.82
C VAL A 66 -20.73 -8.41 -12.09
N VAL A 67 -21.27 -7.21 -12.33
CA VAL A 67 -20.56 -6.20 -13.10
C VAL A 67 -19.35 -5.85 -12.24
N GLN A 68 -18.34 -6.71 -12.31
CA GLN A 68 -17.03 -6.44 -11.77
C GLN A 68 -16.58 -5.19 -12.53
N SER A 69 -16.46 -4.07 -11.83
CA SER A 69 -15.84 -2.87 -12.37
C SER A 69 -14.35 -3.12 -12.50
N TYR A 70 -13.98 -4.00 -13.43
CA TYR A 70 -12.61 -4.23 -13.78
C TYR A 70 -12.06 -2.92 -14.36
N SER A 71 -10.86 -2.57 -13.92
CA SER A 71 -10.11 -1.43 -14.45
C SER A 71 -8.76 -1.95 -14.89
N CYS A 72 -8.09 -1.27 -15.82
CA CYS A 72 -6.78 -1.67 -16.34
C CYS A 72 -5.65 -1.52 -15.31
N GLN A 73 -5.78 -2.24 -14.19
CA GLN A 73 -4.76 -2.41 -13.18
C GLN A 73 -3.54 -3.08 -13.80
N PRO A 74 -2.32 -2.84 -13.31
CA PRO A 74 -1.10 -3.42 -13.87
C PRO A 74 -0.93 -4.92 -13.53
N ARG A 75 -1.93 -5.75 -13.83
CA ARG A 75 -1.99 -7.21 -13.63
C ARG A 75 -1.48 -7.93 -14.88
N ARG A 76 -0.19 -7.78 -15.19
CA ARG A 76 0.42 -8.23 -16.46
C ARG A 76 0.78 -9.72 -16.49
N TYR A 77 0.53 -10.45 -15.41
CA TYR A 77 0.83 -11.88 -15.29
C TYR A 77 -0.41 -12.64 -14.83
N CYS A 78 -0.64 -13.83 -15.41
CA CYS A 78 -1.77 -14.68 -15.07
C CYS A 78 -1.82 -15.09 -13.60
N SER A 79 -0.67 -15.18 -12.93
CA SER A 79 -0.59 -15.43 -11.47
C SER A 79 -1.21 -14.34 -10.61
N GLN A 80 -1.48 -13.16 -11.18
CA GLN A 80 -2.09 -12.03 -10.49
C GLN A 80 -3.60 -11.93 -10.72
N ILE A 81 -4.17 -12.78 -11.58
CA ILE A 81 -5.57 -12.76 -12.01
C ILE A 81 -6.28 -13.94 -11.36
N GLY A 82 -7.49 -13.71 -10.84
CA GLY A 82 -8.19 -14.72 -10.05
C GLY A 82 -9.17 -15.57 -10.84
N SER A 83 -9.53 -15.17 -12.06
CA SER A 83 -10.55 -15.86 -12.86
C SER A 83 -10.35 -15.71 -14.37
N CYS A 84 -10.87 -16.70 -15.11
CA CYS A 84 -10.93 -16.69 -16.57
C CYS A 84 -11.69 -15.46 -17.11
N GLU A 85 -12.83 -15.10 -16.51
CA GLU A 85 -13.65 -13.95 -16.94
C GLU A 85 -12.92 -12.61 -16.78
N GLU A 86 -12.15 -12.46 -15.69
CA GLU A 86 -11.30 -11.29 -15.45
C GLU A 86 -10.13 -11.21 -16.46
N ALA A 87 -9.48 -12.33 -16.75
CA ALA A 87 -8.40 -12.40 -17.74
C ALA A 87 -8.91 -12.02 -19.14
N GLN A 88 -10.04 -12.57 -19.54
CA GLN A 88 -10.70 -12.29 -20.81
C GLN A 88 -11.10 -10.81 -20.91
N TRP A 89 -11.61 -10.23 -19.82
CA TRP A 89 -11.96 -8.81 -19.80
C TRP A 89 -10.72 -7.93 -20.04
N TYR A 90 -9.58 -8.23 -19.41
CA TYR A 90 -8.33 -7.51 -19.63
C TYR A 90 -7.81 -7.62 -21.06
N LEU A 91 -7.97 -8.78 -21.70
CA LEU A 91 -7.60 -8.99 -23.10
C LEU A 91 -8.30 -8.00 -24.04
N HIS A 92 -9.60 -7.78 -23.82
CA HIS A 92 -10.43 -6.94 -24.69
C HIS A 92 -10.41 -5.45 -24.33
N ASN A 93 -10.24 -5.10 -23.04
CA ASN A 93 -10.44 -3.74 -22.56
C ASN A 93 -9.13 -2.98 -22.24
N CYS A 94 -7.98 -3.67 -22.20
CA CYS A 94 -6.72 -3.07 -21.79
C CYS A 94 -5.62 -3.17 -22.86
N SER A 95 -4.86 -2.09 -23.05
CA SER A 95 -3.78 -2.01 -24.05
C SER A 95 -2.66 -3.03 -23.86
N TRP A 96 -2.46 -3.50 -22.62
CA TRP A 96 -1.48 -4.54 -22.28
C TRP A 96 -2.06 -5.96 -22.25
N GLY A 97 -3.37 -6.12 -22.47
CA GLY A 97 -4.09 -7.38 -22.36
C GLY A 97 -3.59 -8.48 -23.29
N ARG A 98 -3.11 -8.12 -24.49
CA ARG A 98 -2.49 -9.08 -25.43
C ARG A 98 -1.31 -9.87 -24.85
N LYS A 99 -0.69 -9.40 -23.78
CA LYS A 99 0.41 -10.13 -23.10
C LYS A 99 -0.08 -11.32 -22.28
N LEU A 100 -1.38 -11.39 -21.99
CA LEU A 100 -2.01 -12.50 -21.26
C LEU A 100 -2.38 -13.67 -22.17
N ASP A 101 -2.46 -13.41 -23.47
CA ASP A 101 -2.74 -14.39 -24.52
C ASP A 101 -1.39 -14.80 -25.14
N ARG A 102 -0.88 -15.96 -24.70
CA ARG A 102 0.50 -16.39 -24.99
C ARG A 102 0.63 -16.91 -26.42
N ASP A 103 -0.38 -17.61 -26.90
CA ASP A 103 -0.45 -18.29 -28.19
C ASP A 103 -1.26 -17.51 -29.24
N GLY A 104 -1.98 -16.46 -28.83
CA GLY A 104 -2.65 -15.53 -29.72
C GLY A 104 -4.02 -16.01 -30.20
N ASP A 105 -4.62 -16.97 -29.49
CA ASP A 105 -5.88 -17.62 -29.87
C ASP A 105 -7.13 -16.87 -29.35
N GLY A 106 -6.93 -15.77 -28.62
CA GLY A 106 -7.99 -14.98 -28.02
C GLY A 106 -8.44 -15.47 -26.64
N ARG A 107 -7.73 -16.42 -26.02
CA ARG A 107 -7.94 -16.86 -24.63
C ARG A 107 -6.81 -16.33 -23.75
N ALA A 108 -7.16 -15.37 -22.90
CA ALA A 108 -6.21 -14.87 -21.92
C ALA A 108 -6.11 -15.83 -20.74
N CYS A 109 -4.88 -16.16 -20.34
CA CYS A 109 -4.64 -17.08 -19.23
C CYS A 109 -5.45 -18.39 -19.36
N GLU A 110 -5.18 -19.17 -20.42
CA GLU A 110 -5.22 -20.65 -20.34
C GLU A 110 -4.64 -21.09 -18.98
N THR A 111 -4.89 -22.23 -18.40
CA THR A 111 -4.58 -22.52 -16.96
C THR A 111 -5.58 -21.91 -15.98
N LEU A 112 -6.12 -20.70 -16.21
CA LEU A 112 -7.31 -20.20 -15.50
C LEU A 112 -8.60 -20.54 -16.25
N CYS A 113 -8.49 -20.67 -17.57
CA CYS A 113 -9.44 -21.29 -18.49
C CYS A 113 -8.82 -22.61 -19.02
#